data_AF-A0A919C2K3-F1
#
_entry.id   AF-A0A919C2K3-F1
#
_cell.length_a   1.000
_cell.length_b   1.000
_cell.length_c   1.000
_cell.angle_alpha   90.00
_cell.angle_beta   90.00
_cell.angle_gamma   90.00
#
_symmetry.space_group_name_H-M   'P 1'
#
loop_
_entity.id
_entity.type
_entity.pdbx_description
1 polymer ?
#
loop_
_entity_poly.entity_id
_entity_poly.type
_entity_poly.pdbx_seq_one_letter_code
_entity_poly.pdbx_strand_id
1 'polypeptide(L)'
;MVPELLAEFRPQVLVSQHGADTHFEDPLAHLAVSLDAQRAVQVACHELAHEYADGRWVALGGGGYAVVDVVPRSWTHLVGIAAGRPVAPEAVIPEEWRRQVFARTRQLGPQRMTDGRWPVAYGAWEDGYDPADRVDQAVLATRRAVYPLRGLLA
;
A
#
# COMPACT_ATOMS: atom_id res chain seq x y z
N MET A 1 -12.54 7.17 -3.55
CA MET A 1 -12.50 7.02 -5.02
C MET A 1 -12.50 5.57 -5.47
N VAL A 2 -11.47 4.80 -5.10
CA VAL A 2 -11.35 3.39 -5.55
C VAL A 2 -12.52 2.51 -5.07
N PRO A 3 -12.94 2.54 -3.78
CA PRO A 3 -14.07 1.73 -3.32
C PRO A 3 -15.35 1.97 -4.11
N GLU A 4 -15.71 3.23 -4.37
CA GLU A 4 -16.93 3.58 -5.10
C GLU A 4 -16.89 3.09 -6.55
N LEU A 5 -15.71 3.16 -7.20
CA LEU A 5 -15.52 2.64 -8.55
C LEU A 5 -15.58 1.11 -8.60
N LEU A 6 -15.09 0.42 -7.56
CA LEU A 6 -15.20 -1.03 -7.46
C LEU A 6 -16.64 -1.48 -7.23
N ALA A 7 -17.39 -0.77 -6.38
CA ALA A 7 -18.79 -1.02 -6.12
C ALA A 7 -19.64 -0.92 -7.40
N GLU A 8 -19.38 0.10 -8.23
CA GLU A 8 -20.06 0.25 -9.51
C GLU A 8 -19.58 -0.78 -10.55
N PHE A 9 -18.26 -1.01 -10.65
CA PHE A 9 -17.72 -1.92 -11.65
C PHE A 9 -18.03 -3.40 -11.39
N ARG A 10 -18.14 -3.80 -10.12
CA ARG A 10 -18.36 -5.18 -9.66
C ARG A 10 -17.40 -6.19 -10.32
N PRO A 11 -16.10 -6.06 -10.05
CA PRO A 11 -15.09 -6.92 -10.68
C PRO A 11 -15.26 -8.38 -10.29
N GLN A 12 -14.98 -9.28 -11.23
CA GLN A 12 -14.90 -10.71 -10.90
C GLN A 12 -13.58 -11.06 -10.20
N VAL A 13 -12.50 -10.32 -10.47
CA VAL A 13 -11.17 -10.50 -9.87
C VAL A 13 -10.55 -9.12 -9.66
N LEU A 14 -9.95 -8.88 -8.50
CA LEU A 14 -9.13 -7.69 -8.27
C LEU A 14 -7.67 -8.00 -8.63
N VAL A 15 -7.09 -7.22 -9.53
CA VAL A 15 -5.64 -7.25 -9.82
C VAL A 15 -5.03 -5.95 -9.35
N SER A 16 -4.02 -6.02 -8.49
CA SER A 16 -3.34 -4.85 -7.94
C SER A 16 -1.83 -4.94 -8.12
N GLN A 17 -1.20 -3.76 -8.17
CA GLN A 17 0.24 -3.59 -8.36
C GLN A 17 0.79 -2.89 -7.12
N HIS A 18 1.70 -3.54 -6.39
CA HIS A 18 2.21 -3.08 -5.09
C HIS A 18 3.67 -2.67 -5.20
N GLY A 19 3.89 -1.50 -5.78
CA GLY A 19 5.20 -0.86 -5.86
C GLY A 19 5.63 -0.39 -4.47
N ALA A 20 6.89 -0.64 -4.12
CA ALA A 20 7.51 -0.16 -2.91
C ALA A 20 8.23 1.19 -3.11
N ASP A 21 8.31 1.68 -4.35
CA ASP A 21 8.99 2.91 -4.74
C ASP A 21 8.32 4.19 -4.24
N THR A 22 7.08 4.13 -3.75
CA THR A 22 6.44 5.27 -3.08
C THR A 22 7.09 5.63 -1.73
N HIS A 23 7.94 4.75 -1.20
CA HIS A 23 8.55 4.90 0.11
C HIS A 23 9.47 6.12 0.21
N PHE A 24 9.53 6.78 1.37
CA PHE A 24 10.37 7.97 1.57
C PHE A 24 11.89 7.71 1.47
N GLU A 25 12.33 6.46 1.57
CA GLU A 25 13.74 6.03 1.38
C GLU A 25 14.02 5.50 -0.03
N ASP A 26 13.02 5.45 -0.92
CA ASP A 26 13.27 4.99 -2.28
C ASP A 26 14.12 6.02 -3.06
N PRO A 27 15.19 5.61 -3.74
CA PRO A 27 16.08 6.55 -4.44
C PRO A 27 15.49 7.12 -5.73
N LEU A 28 14.43 6.53 -6.29
CA LEU A 28 13.89 6.90 -7.61
C LEU A 28 12.55 7.64 -7.55
N ALA A 29 11.83 7.61 -6.41
CA ALA A 29 10.59 8.35 -6.23
C ALA A 29 10.56 9.17 -4.93
N HIS A 30 9.72 10.21 -4.90
CA HIS A 30 9.66 11.18 -3.80
C HIS A 30 8.22 11.38 -3.30
N LEU A 31 7.50 10.27 -3.08
CA LEU A 31 6.09 10.29 -2.65
C LEU A 31 5.94 10.30 -1.12
N ALA A 32 7.04 10.19 -0.38
CA ALA A 32 7.11 10.33 1.08
C ALA A 32 6.17 9.41 1.88
N VAL A 33 5.92 8.19 1.39
CA VAL A 33 5.03 7.21 2.02
C VAL A 33 5.81 6.31 2.99
N SER A 34 5.24 5.96 4.15
CA SER A 34 5.85 4.96 5.06
C SER A 34 5.43 3.53 4.70
N LEU A 35 6.20 2.54 5.15
CA LEU A 35 5.81 1.13 5.10
C LEU A 35 4.47 0.87 5.80
N ASP A 36 4.19 1.57 6.90
CA ASP A 36 2.90 1.47 7.59
C ASP A 36 1.74 1.85 6.64
N ALA A 37 1.89 2.95 5.88
CA ALA A 37 0.89 3.39 4.92
C ALA A 37 0.80 2.44 3.70
N GLN A 38 1.94 1.95 3.17
CA GLN A 38 1.93 0.93 2.12
C GLN A 38 1.19 -0.33 2.57
N ARG A 39 1.44 -0.79 3.81
CA ARG A 39 0.74 -1.92 4.43
C ARG A 39 -0.76 -1.65 4.56
N ALA A 40 -1.17 -0.44 4.97
CA ALA A 40 -2.58 -0.09 5.05
C ALA A 40 -3.29 -0.20 3.70
N VAL A 41 -2.64 0.22 2.60
CA VAL A 41 -3.16 0.02 1.23
C VAL A 41 -3.27 -1.46 0.87
N GLN A 42 -2.28 -2.28 1.25
CA GLN A 42 -2.32 -3.73 1.00
C GLN A 42 -3.50 -4.40 1.74
N VAL A 43 -3.75 -4.00 2.99
CA VAL A 43 -4.92 -4.47 3.77
C VAL A 43 -6.21 -4.02 3.10
N ALA A 44 -6.32 -2.75 2.71
CA ALA A 44 -7.51 -2.25 2.02
C ALA A 44 -7.78 -2.99 0.70
N CYS A 45 -6.75 -3.28 -0.10
CA CYS A 45 -6.91 -4.10 -1.31
C CYS A 45 -7.42 -5.52 -1.00
N HIS A 46 -6.91 -6.15 0.06
CA HIS A 46 -7.38 -7.46 0.48
C HIS A 46 -8.86 -7.43 0.87
N GLU A 47 -9.27 -6.46 1.68
CA GLU A 47 -10.67 -6.26 2.11
C GLU A 47 -11.59 -6.00 0.91
N LEU A 48 -11.19 -5.07 0.03
CA LEU A 48 -11.94 -4.75 -1.19
C LEU A 48 -12.08 -5.95 -2.13
N ALA A 49 -11.07 -6.82 -2.23
CA ALA A 49 -11.19 -8.05 -3.01
C ALA A 49 -12.20 -9.03 -2.40
N HIS A 50 -12.26 -9.13 -1.08
CA HIS A 50 -13.25 -9.96 -0.39
C HIS A 50 -14.66 -9.43 -0.57
N GLU A 51 -14.82 -8.10 -0.49
CA GLU A 51 -16.11 -7.44 -0.62
C GLU A 51 -16.64 -7.47 -2.05
N TYR A 52 -15.80 -7.13 -3.04
CA TYR A 52 -16.27 -6.88 -4.42
C TYR A 52 -15.93 -7.98 -5.42
N ALA A 53 -15.06 -8.94 -5.07
CA ALA A 53 -14.57 -9.97 -5.99
C ALA A 53 -14.55 -11.39 -5.38
N ASP A 54 -15.37 -11.66 -4.35
CA ASP A 54 -15.44 -12.93 -3.62
C ASP A 54 -14.05 -13.46 -3.15
N GLY A 55 -13.16 -12.55 -2.75
CA GLY A 55 -11.81 -12.87 -2.29
C GLY A 55 -10.83 -13.20 -3.42
N ARG A 56 -11.23 -13.11 -4.70
CA ARG A 56 -10.35 -13.36 -5.84
C ARG A 56 -9.41 -12.17 -6.06
N TRP A 57 -8.21 -12.28 -5.52
CA TRP A 57 -7.18 -11.25 -5.56
C TRP A 57 -5.87 -11.74 -6.19
N VAL A 58 -5.39 -11.03 -7.20
CA VAL A 58 -4.06 -11.21 -7.79
C VAL A 58 -3.19 -10.01 -7.43
N ALA A 59 -2.35 -10.19 -6.41
CA ALA A 59 -1.39 -9.18 -5.98
C ALA A 59 -0.07 -9.31 -6.75
N LEU A 60 0.27 -8.29 -7.53
CA LEU A 60 1.54 -8.17 -8.23
C LEU A 60 2.50 -7.27 -7.44
N GLY A 61 3.80 -7.49 -7.61
CA GLY A 61 4.83 -6.54 -7.17
C GLY A 61 4.86 -5.29 -8.05
N GLY A 62 6.05 -4.75 -8.29
CA GLY A 62 6.30 -3.65 -9.22
C GLY A 62 7.60 -2.93 -8.89
N GLY A 63 7.62 -1.61 -9.09
CA GLY A 63 8.79 -0.77 -8.78
C GLY A 63 9.16 -0.79 -7.30
N GLY A 64 10.43 -0.51 -6.99
CA GLY A 64 10.98 -0.54 -5.64
C GLY A 64 12.48 -0.80 -5.70
N TYR A 65 13.26 0.19 -5.26
CA TYR A 65 14.69 0.26 -5.57
C TYR A 65 15.56 0.35 -4.32
N ALA A 66 14.95 0.64 -3.16
CA ALA A 66 15.55 0.36 -1.86
C ALA A 66 15.47 -1.15 -1.54
N VAL A 67 16.30 -1.94 -2.23
CA VAL A 67 16.24 -3.42 -2.29
C VAL A 67 16.57 -4.14 -0.99
N VAL A 68 17.18 -3.46 -0.03
CA VAL A 68 17.44 -3.99 1.33
C VAL A 68 16.44 -3.42 2.32
N ASP A 69 16.31 -2.09 2.31
CA ASP A 69 15.58 -1.40 3.35
C ASP A 69 14.07 -1.45 3.17
N VAL A 70 13.53 -1.42 1.95
CA VAL A 70 12.07 -1.23 1.78
C VAL A 70 11.40 -2.43 1.16
N VAL A 71 11.86 -2.83 -0.04
CA VAL A 71 11.16 -3.85 -0.86
C VAL A 71 10.90 -5.14 -0.09
N PRO A 72 11.89 -5.73 0.63
CA PRO A 72 11.66 -6.97 1.36
C PRO A 72 10.61 -6.83 2.47
N ARG A 73 10.60 -5.70 3.19
CA ARG A 73 9.62 -5.42 4.25
C ARG A 73 8.22 -5.28 3.66
N SER A 74 8.06 -4.44 2.63
CA SER A 74 6.77 -4.17 1.98
C SER A 74 6.12 -5.43 1.40
N TRP A 75 6.90 -6.25 0.69
CA TRP A 75 6.37 -7.49 0.08
C TRP A 75 6.19 -8.63 1.07
N THR A 76 6.95 -8.65 2.17
CA THR A 76 6.68 -9.60 3.26
C THR A 76 5.32 -9.33 3.91
N HIS A 77 4.96 -8.05 4.12
CA HIS A 77 3.60 -7.69 4.55
C HIS A 77 2.55 -8.13 3.52
N LEU A 78 2.76 -7.81 2.23
CA LEU A 78 1.83 -8.19 1.17
C LEU A 78 1.55 -9.69 1.14
N VAL A 79 2.60 -10.51 1.16
CA VAL A 79 2.48 -11.98 1.16
C VAL A 79 1.80 -12.46 2.44
N GLY A 80 2.15 -11.91 3.61
CA GLY A 80 1.51 -12.25 4.87
C GLY A 80 0.01 -11.96 4.86
N ILE A 81 -0.39 -10.79 4.36
CA ILE A 81 -1.80 -10.38 4.22
C ILE A 81 -2.53 -11.31 3.25
N ALA A 82 -1.98 -11.52 2.05
CA ALA A 82 -2.58 -12.42 1.05
C ALA A 82 -2.72 -13.86 1.55
N ALA A 83 -1.79 -14.32 2.40
CA ALA A 83 -1.81 -15.65 2.99
C ALA A 83 -2.66 -15.78 4.27
N GLY A 84 -3.38 -14.72 4.69
CA GLY A 84 -4.17 -14.71 5.93
C GLY A 84 -3.32 -14.81 7.21
N ARG A 85 -2.02 -14.49 7.12
CA ARG A 85 -1.04 -14.54 8.22
C ARG A 85 -0.27 -13.21 8.26
N PRO A 86 -0.95 -12.10 8.60
CA PRO A 86 -0.33 -10.78 8.56
C PRO A 86 0.83 -10.67 9.55
N VAL A 87 1.87 -9.94 9.16
CA VAL A 87 2.99 -9.60 10.04
C VAL A 87 2.58 -8.41 10.92
N ALA A 88 2.90 -8.48 12.21
CA ALA A 88 2.68 -7.38 13.13
C ALA A 88 3.56 -6.17 12.73
N PRO A 89 3.03 -4.93 12.72
CA PRO A 89 3.80 -3.74 12.31
C PRO A 89 5.12 -3.59 13.09
N GLU A 90 5.08 -3.81 14.41
CA GLU A 90 6.20 -3.63 15.31
C GLU A 90 7.17 -4.82 15.35
N ALA A 91 6.90 -5.87 14.56
CA ALA A 91 7.69 -7.08 14.54
C ALA A 91 9.17 -6.77 14.26
N VAL A 92 10.04 -7.40 15.05
CA VAL A 92 11.49 -7.33 14.88
C VAL A 92 11.90 -8.29 13.77
N ILE A 93 12.74 -7.81 12.86
CA ILE A 93 13.27 -8.62 11.77
C ILE A 93 14.25 -9.66 12.34
N PRO A 94 14.07 -10.96 12.01
CA PRO A 94 14.94 -12.03 12.49
C PRO A 94 16.42 -11.71 12.27
N GLU A 95 17.24 -11.93 13.31
CA GLU A 95 18.68 -11.69 13.22
C GLU A 95 19.34 -12.47 12.10
N GLU A 96 18.91 -13.72 11.89
CA GLU A 96 19.42 -14.58 10.83
C GLU A 96 19.26 -13.94 9.44
N TRP A 97 18.09 -13.35 9.16
CA TRP A 97 17.86 -12.63 7.91
C TRP A 97 18.79 -11.41 7.79
N ARG A 98 18.95 -10.63 8.86
CA ARG A 98 19.84 -9.45 8.87
C ARG A 98 21.30 -9.83 8.65
N ARG A 99 21.76 -10.97 9.19
CA ARG A 99 23.10 -11.53 8.93
C ARG A 99 23.26 -11.93 7.46
N GLN A 100 22.24 -12.53 6.86
CA GLN A 100 22.26 -12.89 5.44
C GLN A 100 22.31 -11.67 4.51
N VAL A 101 21.55 -10.61 4.83
CA VAL A 101 21.65 -9.32 4.14
C VAL A 101 23.08 -8.80 4.20
N PHE A 102 23.65 -8.69 5.41
CA PHE A 102 25.02 -8.20 5.57
C PHE A 102 26.05 -9.06 4.82
N ALA A 103 25.91 -10.38 4.84
CA ALA A 103 26.81 -11.28 4.11
C ALA A 103 26.77 -11.03 2.59
N ARG A 104 25.62 -10.66 2.04
CA ARG A 104 25.41 -10.46 0.58
C ARG A 104 25.71 -9.03 0.12
N THR A 105 25.36 -8.03 0.92
CA THR A 105 25.39 -6.62 0.50
C THR A 105 26.40 -5.77 1.26
N ARG A 106 26.93 -6.28 2.39
CA ARG A 106 27.75 -5.53 3.37
C ARG A 106 27.02 -4.32 3.98
N GLN A 107 25.70 -4.23 3.79
CA GLN A 107 24.84 -3.23 4.42
C GLN A 107 24.17 -3.84 5.65
N LEU A 108 23.90 -3.01 6.66
CA LEU A 108 23.06 -3.40 7.78
C LEU A 108 21.61 -3.40 7.31
N GLY A 109 20.88 -4.49 7.55
CA GLY A 109 19.45 -4.55 7.25
C GLY A 109 18.60 -3.84 8.31
N PRO A 110 17.35 -3.45 7.97
CA PRO A 110 16.42 -2.83 8.91
C PRO A 110 16.12 -3.75 10.10
N GLN A 111 15.79 -3.14 11.24
CA GLN A 111 15.51 -3.89 12.48
C GLN A 111 14.03 -4.22 12.68
N ARG A 112 13.13 -3.42 12.11
CA ARG A 112 11.67 -3.53 12.30
C ARG A 112 10.95 -3.64 10.98
N MET A 113 9.78 -4.29 11.01
CA MET A 113 8.97 -4.54 9.82
C MET A 113 8.24 -3.32 9.27
N THR A 114 8.10 -2.23 10.05
CA THR A 114 7.58 -0.94 9.58
C THR A 114 8.41 0.23 10.13
N ASP A 115 7.99 1.47 9.84
CA ASP A 115 8.73 2.69 10.19
C ASP A 115 8.23 3.34 11.48
N GLY A 116 7.39 2.63 12.24
CA GLY A 116 6.87 3.08 13.52
C GLY A 116 5.81 4.18 13.39
N ARG A 117 5.13 4.29 12.23
CA ARG A 117 3.99 5.21 12.03
C ARG A 117 2.64 4.51 12.20
N TRP A 118 2.58 3.58 13.15
CA TRP A 118 1.39 2.80 13.49
C TRP A 118 0.75 3.32 14.79
N PRO A 119 -0.61 3.38 14.90
CA PRO A 119 -1.58 3.10 13.85
C PRO A 119 -1.60 4.15 12.74
N VAL A 120 -1.90 3.70 11.52
CA VAL A 120 -2.09 4.59 10.37
C VAL A 120 -3.48 5.22 10.48
N ALA A 121 -3.56 6.53 10.30
CA ALA A 121 -4.82 7.26 10.27
C ALA A 121 -4.93 8.08 8.98
N TYR A 122 -6.10 8.06 8.36
CA TYR A 122 -6.50 8.91 7.25
C TYR A 122 -8.02 9.15 7.35
N GLY A 123 -8.48 10.33 6.94
CA GLY A 123 -9.91 10.67 6.96
C GLY A 123 -10.67 9.98 5.82
N ALA A 124 -11.94 9.67 6.04
CA ALA A 124 -12.80 9.27 4.94
C ALA A 124 -13.14 10.51 4.10
N TRP A 125 -13.28 10.33 2.79
CA TRP A 125 -13.68 11.43 1.90
C TRP A 125 -15.05 12.01 2.28
N GLU A 126 -15.92 11.19 2.86
CA GLU A 126 -17.27 11.59 3.31
C GLU A 126 -17.25 12.49 4.54
N ASP A 127 -16.15 12.48 5.31
CA ASP A 127 -15.97 13.35 6.48
C ASP A 127 -15.61 14.79 6.09
N GLY A 128 -15.43 15.04 4.78
CA GLY A 128 -15.00 16.30 4.20
C GLY A 128 -13.61 16.20 3.59
N TYR A 129 -13.22 17.26 2.88
CA TYR A 129 -11.90 17.42 2.28
C TYR A 129 -11.40 18.83 2.51
N ASP A 130 -10.08 19.02 2.55
CA ASP A 130 -9.45 20.33 2.64
C ASP A 130 -9.22 20.90 1.23
N PRO A 131 -9.92 21.98 0.82
CA PRO A 131 -9.75 22.57 -0.49
C PRO A 131 -8.34 23.18 -0.70
N ALA A 132 -7.57 23.42 0.35
CA ALA A 132 -6.19 23.89 0.27
C ALA A 132 -5.17 22.75 0.14
N ASP A 133 -5.56 21.51 0.48
CA ASP A 133 -4.68 20.35 0.39
C ASP A 133 -4.54 19.87 -1.06
N ARG A 134 -3.29 19.62 -1.47
CA ARG A 134 -2.98 19.26 -2.87
C ARG A 134 -3.40 17.83 -3.24
N VAL A 135 -3.40 16.92 -2.26
CA VAL A 135 -3.88 15.54 -2.45
C VAL A 135 -5.39 15.56 -2.62
N ASP A 136 -6.11 16.31 -1.79
CA ASP A 136 -7.56 16.44 -1.89
C ASP A 136 -8.00 17.12 -3.19
N GLN A 137 -7.28 18.15 -3.62
CA GLN A 137 -7.47 18.75 -4.95
C GLN A 137 -7.29 17.74 -6.08
N ALA A 138 -6.26 16.88 -6.00
CA ALA A 138 -6.01 15.85 -7.00
C ALA A 138 -7.12 14.79 -7.00
N VAL A 139 -7.55 14.32 -5.82
CA VAL A 139 -8.66 13.37 -5.68
C VAL A 139 -9.94 13.96 -6.26
N LEU A 140 -10.28 15.20 -5.94
CA LEU A 140 -11.46 15.88 -6.47
C LEU A 140 -11.40 16.04 -7.99
N ALA A 141 -10.25 16.44 -8.53
CA ALA A 141 -10.05 16.56 -9.98
C ALA A 141 -10.25 15.22 -10.68
N THR A 142 -9.70 14.13 -10.13
CA THR A 142 -9.90 12.79 -10.70
C THR A 142 -11.35 12.32 -10.58
N ARG A 143 -12.03 12.55 -9.45
CA ARG A 143 -13.47 12.23 -9.29
C ARG A 143 -14.30 12.93 -10.38
N ARG A 144 -14.11 14.25 -10.56
CA ARG A 144 -14.80 15.02 -11.60
C ARG A 144 -14.55 14.50 -13.02
N ALA A 145 -13.35 14.01 -13.30
CA ALA A 145 -12.99 13.47 -14.61
C ALA A 145 -13.53 12.05 -14.85
N VAL A 146 -13.57 11.20 -13.81
CA VAL A 146 -13.84 9.76 -13.96
C VAL A 146 -15.29 9.39 -13.63
N TYR A 147 -15.88 9.98 -12.59
CA TYR A 147 -17.18 9.54 -12.06
C TYR A 147 -18.33 9.68 -13.06
N PRO A 148 -18.46 10.78 -13.82
CA PRO A 148 -19.52 10.90 -14.83
C PRO A 148 -19.47 9.80 -15.89
N LEU A 149 -18.28 9.29 -16.23
CA LEU A 149 -18.10 8.19 -17.19
C LEU A 149 -18.60 6.84 -16.64
N ARG A 150 -18.90 6.78 -15.34
CA ARG A 150 -19.37 5.60 -14.60
C ARG A 150 -20.75 5.82 -13.98
N GLY A 151 -21.45 6.91 -14.34
CA GLY A 151 -22.77 7.23 -13.78
C GLY A 151 -22.74 7.66 -12.32
N LEU A 152 -21.57 7.99 -11.77
CA LEU A 152 -21.39 8.42 -10.38
C LEU A 152 -21.38 9.96 -10.28
N LEU A 153 -21.77 10.48 -9.11
CA LEU A 153 -21.71 11.91 -8.78
C LEU A 153 -20.36 12.25 -8.14
N ALA A 154 -19.66 13.23 -8.72
CA ALA A 154 -18.31 13.63 -8.31
C ALA A 154 -18.27 14.31 -6.93
#